data_AF-A0A7V9UV07-F1
#
_entry.id   AF-A0A7V9UV07-F1
#
_cell.length_a   1.000
_cell.length_b   1.000
_cell.length_c   1.000
_cell.angle_alpha   90.00
_cell.angle_beta   90.00
_cell.angle_gamma   90.00
#
_symmetry.space_group_name_H-M   'P 1'
#
loop_
_entity.id
_entity.type
_entity.pdbx_description
1 polymer ?
#
loop_
_entity_poly.entity_id
_entity_poly.type
_entity_poly.pdbx_seq_one_letter_code
_entity_poly.pdbx_strand_id
1 'polypeptide(L)'
;RAVTIVARKGKQGACFERNQAVIYKGPWKKVIDDDGHVLERGQRTAVCDKTFQIYKREPYASNIVAVEPIKNIELERAKEFDCKRTAKRHPRETKGLEYNLTDLSGEMCGEGGECC
;
A
#
# COMPACT_ATOMS: atom_id res chain seq x y z
N ARG A 1 -34.60 -8.24 18.97
CA ARG A 1 -33.12 -8.07 18.92
C ARG A 1 -32.83 -6.72 18.28
N ALA A 2 -31.93 -5.91 18.82
CA ALA A 2 -31.48 -4.66 18.21
C ALA A 2 -30.12 -4.88 17.53
N VAL A 3 -29.92 -4.27 16.36
CA VAL A 3 -28.66 -4.31 15.59
C VAL A 3 -28.32 -2.87 15.22
N THR A 4 -27.05 -2.50 15.36
CA THR A 4 -26.53 -1.21 14.90
C THR A 4 -25.68 -1.44 13.65
N ILE A 5 -26.03 -0.75 12.56
CA ILE A 5 -25.33 -0.82 11.28
C ILE A 5 -24.64 0.52 11.05
N VAL A 6 -23.34 0.48 10.71
CA VAL A 6 -22.58 1.67 10.31
C VAL A 6 -22.24 1.56 8.84
N ALA A 7 -22.83 2.42 8.02
CA ALA A 7 -22.46 2.57 6.62
C ALA A 7 -21.43 3.69 6.44
N ARG A 8 -20.44 3.48 5.58
CA ARG A 8 -19.45 4.50 5.21
C ARG A 8 -19.59 4.80 3.74
N LYS A 9 -19.53 6.08 3.38
CA LYS A 9 -19.60 6.51 1.99
C LYS A 9 -18.31 6.08 1.28
N GLY A 10 -18.42 5.14 0.35
CA GLY A 10 -17.36 4.85 -0.62
C GLY A 10 -17.08 6.07 -1.51
N LYS A 11 -15.94 6.09 -2.20
CA LYS A 11 -15.66 7.13 -3.19
C LYS A 11 -16.06 6.64 -4.59
N GLN A 12 -16.76 7.50 -5.32
CA GLN A 12 -17.00 7.38 -6.75
C GLN A 12 -15.98 8.25 -7.49
N GLY A 13 -15.58 7.84 -8.70
CA GLY A 13 -14.63 8.59 -9.54
C GLY A 13 -13.61 7.70 -10.26
N ALA A 14 -12.87 8.34 -11.16
CA ALA A 14 -11.86 7.70 -12.00
C ALA A 14 -10.72 7.06 -11.19
N CYS A 15 -10.22 5.93 -11.70
CA CYS A 15 -9.06 5.24 -11.16
C CYS A 15 -7.78 5.79 -11.80
N PHE A 16 -6.94 6.47 -11.03
CA PHE A 16 -5.67 7.02 -11.49
C PHE A 16 -4.47 6.29 -10.92
N GLU A 17 -3.46 6.08 -11.77
CA GLU A 17 -2.17 5.47 -11.42
C GLU A 17 -1.21 6.55 -10.92
N ARG A 18 -0.80 6.41 -9.66
CA ARG A 18 0.17 7.31 -9.00
C ARG A 18 1.35 6.55 -8.41
N ASN A 19 1.60 5.32 -8.87
CA ASN A 19 2.60 4.39 -8.37
C ASN A 19 2.49 4.11 -6.87
N GLN A 20 1.28 4.23 -6.32
CA GLN A 20 1.01 3.95 -4.92
C GLN A 20 0.80 2.45 -4.70
N ALA A 21 1.05 2.01 -3.47
CA ALA A 21 0.79 0.65 -3.04
C ALA A 21 0.35 0.60 -1.58
N VAL A 22 -0.27 -0.51 -1.22
CA VAL A 22 -0.61 -0.83 0.17
C VAL A 22 -0.06 -2.20 0.55
N ILE A 23 0.24 -2.37 1.83
CA ILE A 23 0.59 -3.67 2.40
C ILE A 23 -0.43 -4.00 3.47
N TYR A 24 -1.10 -5.14 3.32
CA TYR A 24 -2.04 -5.64 4.31
C TYR A 24 -1.31 -6.36 5.45
N LYS A 25 -1.58 -5.96 6.70
CA LYS A 25 -0.88 -6.48 7.89
C LYS A 25 -1.49 -7.77 8.44
N GLY A 26 -2.78 -8.02 8.26
CA GLY A 26 -3.47 -9.17 8.84
C GLY A 26 -4.69 -8.75 9.67
N PRO A 27 -5.31 -9.69 10.41
CA PRO A 27 -4.77 -10.98 10.83
C PRO A 27 -4.84 -12.10 9.78
N TRP A 28 -5.68 -11.98 8.75
CA TRP A 28 -5.95 -13.06 7.80
C TRP A 28 -4.83 -13.23 6.76
N LYS A 29 -4.78 -14.40 6.10
CA LYS A 29 -3.81 -14.68 5.03
C LYS A 29 -4.02 -13.77 3.81
N LYS A 30 -5.29 -13.53 3.46
CA LYS A 30 -5.73 -12.61 2.42
C LYS A 30 -7.12 -12.08 2.72
N VAL A 31 -7.42 -10.89 2.24
CA VAL A 31 -8.77 -10.32 2.21
C VAL A 31 -9.14 -9.91 0.79
N ILE A 32 -10.44 -9.83 0.51
CA ILE A 32 -10.98 -9.32 -0.74
C ILE A 32 -11.90 -8.17 -0.35
N ASP A 33 -11.73 -7.00 -0.96
CA ASP A 33 -12.63 -5.87 -0.72
C ASP A 33 -13.87 -5.90 -1.63
N ASP A 34 -14.78 -4.95 -1.42
CA ASP A 34 -16.05 -4.87 -2.15
C ASP A 34 -15.87 -4.62 -3.66
N ASP A 35 -14.70 -4.11 -4.08
CA ASP A 35 -14.35 -3.86 -5.48
C ASP A 35 -13.59 -5.06 -6.11
N GLY A 36 -13.34 -6.13 -5.34
CA GLY A 36 -12.67 -7.36 -5.79
C GLY A 36 -11.14 -7.34 -5.70
N HIS A 37 -10.53 -6.32 -5.08
CA HIS A 37 -9.09 -6.28 -4.88
C HIS A 37 -8.65 -7.32 -3.86
N VAL A 38 -7.67 -8.15 -4.20
CA VAL A 38 -7.12 -9.17 -3.30
C VAL A 38 -5.88 -8.63 -2.58
N LEU A 39 -5.96 -8.50 -1.25
CA LEU A 39 -4.82 -8.08 -0.44
C LEU A 39 -4.21 -9.29 0.27
N GLU A 40 -3.05 -9.75 -0.23
CA GLU A 40 -2.26 -10.78 0.44
C GLU A 40 -1.44 -10.17 1.58
N ARG A 41 -1.43 -10.84 2.74
CA ARG A 41 -0.71 -10.36 3.92
C ARG A 41 0.78 -10.20 3.63
N GLY A 42 1.34 -9.04 3.96
CA GLY A 42 2.75 -8.71 3.80
C GLY A 42 3.19 -8.42 2.35
N GLN A 43 2.28 -8.48 1.37
CA GLN A 43 2.59 -8.19 -0.02
C GLN A 43 2.28 -6.74 -0.37
N ARG A 44 3.10 -6.13 -1.24
CA ARG A 44 2.81 -4.80 -1.80
C ARG A 44 1.79 -4.96 -2.93
N THR A 45 0.56 -4.52 -2.70
CA THR A 45 -0.49 -4.51 -3.71
C THR A 45 -0.58 -3.14 -4.36
N ALA A 46 -0.53 -3.10 -5.69
CA ALA A 46 -0.78 -1.89 -6.47
C ALA A 46 -2.25 -1.49 -6.35
N VAL A 47 -2.49 -0.21 -6.06
CA VAL A 47 -3.84 0.35 -5.98
C VAL A 47 -3.89 1.71 -6.67
N CYS A 48 -5.05 2.08 -7.18
CA CYS A 48 -5.29 3.44 -7.65
C CYS A 48 -5.31 4.44 -6.48
N ASP A 49 -5.18 5.73 -6.79
CA ASP A 49 -5.21 6.78 -5.76
C ASP A 49 -6.47 6.77 -4.90
N LYS A 50 -7.63 6.55 -5.53
CA LYS A 50 -8.90 6.46 -4.82
C LYS A 50 -8.88 5.40 -3.72
N THR A 51 -8.50 4.17 -4.07
CA THR A 51 -8.41 3.04 -3.13
C THR A 51 -7.32 3.27 -2.09
N PHE A 52 -6.18 3.83 -2.50
CA PHE A 52 -5.11 4.21 -1.59
C PHE A 52 -5.59 5.17 -0.49
N GLN A 53 -6.33 6.22 -0.86
CA GLN A 53 -6.88 7.19 0.10
C GLN A 53 -7.98 6.59 0.98
N ILE A 54 -8.73 5.60 0.50
CA ILE A 54 -9.73 4.89 1.29
C ILE A 54 -9.04 4.04 2.36
N TYR A 55 -8.03 3.26 1.99
CA TYR A 55 -7.34 2.37 2.91
C TYR A 55 -6.52 3.11 3.98
N LYS A 56 -6.18 4.39 3.76
CA LYS A 56 -5.58 5.27 4.78
C LYS A 56 -6.57 5.73 5.87
N ARG A 57 -7.86 5.38 5.76
CA ARG A 57 -8.93 5.82 6.69
C ARG A 57 -9.54 4.63 7.43
N GLU A 58 -10.18 4.91 8.55
CA GLU A 58 -10.97 3.91 9.27
C GLU A 58 -12.12 3.38 8.40
N PRO A 59 -12.42 2.07 8.45
CA PRO A 59 -11.92 1.07 9.40
C PRO A 59 -10.63 0.35 8.95
N TYR A 60 -10.05 0.74 7.81
CA TYR A 60 -8.99 -0.02 7.14
C TYR A 60 -7.59 0.34 7.64
N ALA A 61 -7.36 1.60 8.02
CA ALA A 61 -6.05 2.16 8.31
C ALA A 61 -5.25 1.34 9.35
N SER A 62 -5.94 0.83 10.38
CA SER A 62 -5.33 -0.01 11.41
C SER A 62 -4.65 -1.27 10.86
N ASN A 63 -5.13 -1.83 9.75
CA ASN A 63 -4.62 -3.07 9.15
C ASN A 63 -3.83 -2.86 7.85
N ILE A 64 -3.64 -1.62 7.43
CA ILE A 64 -2.96 -1.28 6.18
C ILE A 64 -1.69 -0.47 6.48
N VAL A 65 -0.62 -0.74 5.74
CA VAL A 65 0.54 0.15 5.62
C VAL A 65 0.49 0.79 4.24
N ALA A 66 0.37 2.11 4.21
CA ALA A 66 0.41 2.89 2.99
C ALA A 66 1.86 3.05 2.50
N VAL A 67 2.11 2.81 1.22
CA VAL A 67 3.41 2.98 0.57
C VAL A 67 3.25 4.06 -0.51
N GLU A 68 3.76 5.24 -0.21
CA GLU A 68 3.81 6.36 -1.16
C GLU A 68 5.03 6.22 -2.10
N PRO A 69 4.90 6.67 -3.35
CA PRO A 69 6.05 6.72 -4.27
C PRO A 69 7.03 7.82 -3.82
N ILE A 70 8.32 7.64 -4.14
CA ILE A 70 9.34 8.67 -3.91
C ILE A 70 9.08 9.90 -4.79
N LYS A 71 8.67 9.68 -6.05
CA LYS A 71 8.26 10.74 -6.96
C LYS A 71 6.74 10.77 -7.05
N ASN A 72 6.15 11.83 -6.52
CA ASN A 72 4.71 12.04 -6.63
C ASN A 72 4.31 12.31 -8.09
N ILE A 73 3.19 11.73 -8.52
CA ILE A 73 2.55 11.98 -9.81
C ILE A 73 1.30 12.82 -9.55
N GLU A 74 1.21 14.01 -10.16
CA GLU A 74 0.04 14.88 -10.08
C GLU A 74 -1.17 14.27 -10.78
N LEU A 75 -2.37 14.56 -10.29
CA LEU A 75 -3.62 13.95 -10.79
C LEU A 75 -3.88 14.27 -12.26
N GLU A 76 -3.53 15.47 -12.73
CA GLU A 76 -3.75 15.85 -14.13
C GLU A 76 -2.84 15.10 -15.12
N ARG A 77 -1.73 14.54 -14.62
CA ARG A 77 -0.75 13.78 -15.40
C ARG A 77 -0.86 12.27 -15.19
N ALA A 78 -1.68 11.85 -14.22
CA ALA A 78 -1.85 10.46 -13.87
C ALA A 78 -2.59 9.71 -14.99
N LYS A 79 -2.08 8.55 -15.35
CA LYS A 79 -2.73 7.66 -16.33
C LYS A 79 -3.89 6.92 -15.65
N GLU A 80 -4.79 6.38 -16.46
CA GLU A 80 -5.81 5.47 -15.94
C GLU A 80 -5.17 4.21 -15.33
N PHE A 81 -5.74 3.77 -14.21
CA PHE A 81 -5.34 2.55 -13.53
C PHE A 81 -6.39 1.45 -13.76
N ASP A 82 -5.95 0.27 -14.19
CA ASP A 82 -6.81 -0.91 -14.33
C ASP A 82 -7.13 -1.50 -12.95
N CYS A 83 -8.13 -0.92 -12.29
CA CYS A 83 -8.63 -1.33 -10.97
C CYS A 83 -9.13 -2.79 -10.91
N LYS A 84 -9.37 -3.44 -12.05
CA LYS A 84 -9.86 -4.83 -12.06
C LYS A 84 -8.74 -5.85 -11.81
N ARG A 85 -7.48 -5.44 -11.94
CA ARG A 85 -6.32 -6.32 -11.74
C ARG A 85 -5.74 -6.10 -10.35
N THR A 86 -5.67 -7.18 -9.58
CA THR A 86 -4.81 -7.19 -8.39
C THR A 86 -3.38 -7.49 -8.84
N ALA A 87 -2.55 -6.44 -8.95
CA ALA A 87 -1.14 -6.58 -9.28
C ALA A 87 -0.26 -6.41 -8.03
N LYS A 88 0.81 -7.20 -7.92
CA LYS A 88 1.86 -6.92 -6.95
C LYS A 88 2.66 -5.73 -7.45
N ARG A 89 2.83 -4.70 -6.62
CA ARG A 89 3.63 -3.52 -6.96
C ARG A 89 5.10 -3.86 -6.82
N HIS A 90 5.87 -3.67 -7.90
CA HIS A 90 7.31 -3.86 -7.84
C HIS A 90 7.95 -2.68 -7.06
N PRO A 91 8.93 -2.91 -6.17
CA PRO A 91 9.56 -1.82 -5.41
C PRO A 91 10.19 -0.71 -6.27
N ARG A 92 10.61 -1.04 -7.50
CA ARG A 92 11.18 -0.07 -8.46
C ARG A 92 10.14 0.93 -8.98
N GLU A 93 8.86 0.60 -8.97
CA GLU A 93 7.80 1.52 -9.39
C GLU A 93 7.57 2.62 -8.35
N THR A 94 7.65 2.28 -7.05
CA THR A 94 7.54 3.24 -5.95
C THR A 94 8.85 3.99 -5.71
N LYS A 95 9.99 3.30 -5.73
CA LYS A 95 11.30 3.89 -5.42
C LYS A 95 12.02 4.52 -6.61
N GLY A 96 11.66 4.14 -7.85
CA GLY A 96 12.38 4.49 -9.07
C GLY A 96 13.28 3.36 -9.57
N LEU A 97 13.49 3.31 -10.89
CA LEU A 97 14.24 2.25 -11.56
C LEU A 97 15.71 2.19 -11.13
N GLU A 98 16.31 3.34 -10.86
CA GLU A 98 17.73 3.53 -10.51
C GLU A 98 17.96 3.65 -8.99
N TYR A 99 16.96 3.32 -8.17
CA TYR A 99 17.10 3.40 -6.73
C TYR A 99 18.01 2.27 -6.23
N ASN A 100 19.25 2.62 -5.91
CA ASN A 100 20.23 1.75 -5.26
C ASN A 100 20.84 2.50 -4.08
N LEU A 101 20.22 2.37 -2.91
CA LEU A 101 20.74 2.88 -1.65
C LEU A 101 20.97 1.69 -0.71
N THR A 102 22.24 1.37 -0.51
CA THR A 102 22.70 0.51 0.58
C THR A 102 23.40 1.43 1.56
N ASP A 103 22.65 1.91 2.55
CA ASP A 103 23.21 2.73 3.62
C ASP A 103 23.55 1.84 4.81
N LEU A 104 24.85 1.59 5.02
CA LEU A 104 25.39 0.81 6.13
C LEU A 104 25.84 1.72 7.29
N SER A 105 25.51 3.01 7.28
CA SER A 105 26.01 3.99 8.26
C SER A 105 25.52 3.79 9.71
N GLY A 106 24.82 2.69 10.00
CA GLY A 106 24.32 2.32 11.33
C GLY A 106 24.82 0.97 11.87
N GLU A 107 25.52 0.15 11.09
CA GLU A 107 26.03 -1.16 11.54
C GLU A 107 27.56 -1.14 11.66
N MET A 108 28.06 -0.37 12.64
CA MET A 108 29.27 -0.80 13.33
C MET A 108 28.86 -1.89 14.32
N CYS A 109 28.74 -3.12 13.82
CA CYS A 109 28.85 -4.30 14.67
C CYS A 109 30.25 -4.25 15.27
N GLY A 110 30.37 -3.73 16.49
CA GLY A 110 31.64 -3.48 17.13
C GLY A 110 32.52 -4.73 17.13
N GLU A 111 33.77 -4.59 16.69
CA GLU A 111 34.80 -5.56 16.99
C GLU A 111 34.99 -5.59 18.52
N GLY A 112 34.46 -6.62 19.18
CA GLY A 112 34.86 -6.97 20.54
C GLY A 112 33.80 -6.94 21.65
N GLY A 113 32.59 -7.44 21.40
CA GLY A 113 31.64 -7.74 22.48
C GLY A 113 31.10 -9.16 22.35
N GLU A 114 31.48 -10.04 23.28
CA GLU A 114 30.93 -11.40 23.42
C GLU A 114 29.40 -11.38 23.37
N CYS A 115 28.84 -12.14 22.42
CA CYS A 115 27.42 -12.39 22.34
C CYS A 115 27.11 -13.58 23.26
N CYS A 116 26.53 -13.28 24.43
CA CYS A 116 25.93 -14.26 25.35
C CYS A 116 24.42 -14.29 25.15
#